data_AF-A0A7L1SJU8-F1
#
_entry.id   AF-A0A7L1SJU8-F1
#
_cell.length_a   1.000
_cell.length_b   1.000
_cell.length_c   1.000
_cell.angle_alpha   90.00
_cell.angle_beta   90.00
_cell.angle_gamma   90.00
#
_symmetry.space_group_name_H-M   'P 1'
#
loop_
_entity.id
_entity.type
_entity.pdbx_description
1 polymer ?
#
loop_
_entity_poly.entity_id
_entity_poly.type
_entity_poly.pdbx_seq_one_letter_code
_entity_poly.pdbx_strand_id
1 'polypeptide(L)'
;ALLPYVPRVPPAALPGKLTATTFALERPCCVFDRHANASDAVWLVVAFANASAAFRNPPSRANVPLYERLPTARSYMTLETAAAAYACSAPSPAFLRVGGDAACGGQGSRDPCNGPLPSPGPYRVKFLVMGCHGPKAETRWSDPILLR
;
A
#
# COMPACT_ATOMS: atom_id res chain seq x y z
N ALA A 1 10.80 2.93 -12.70
CA ALA A 1 12.07 2.53 -12.04
C ALA A 1 11.79 1.63 -10.84
N LEU A 2 12.63 0.61 -10.59
CA LEU A 2 12.54 -0.23 -9.39
C LEU A 2 13.49 0.31 -8.31
N LEU A 3 12.94 0.69 -7.16
CA LEU A 3 13.67 1.23 -6.02
C LEU A 3 14.11 0.09 -5.09
N PRO A 4 15.31 0.18 -4.46
CA PRO A 4 15.84 -0.89 -3.62
C PRO A 4 15.13 -1.04 -2.26
N TYR A 5 14.26 -0.08 -1.90
CA TYR A 5 13.49 -0.10 -0.67
C TYR A 5 12.58 -1.33 -0.60
N VAL A 6 12.50 -1.94 0.59
CA VAL A 6 11.62 -3.08 0.90
C VAL A 6 10.71 -2.64 2.05
N PRO A 7 9.38 -2.50 1.84
CA PRO A 7 8.46 -2.19 2.92
C PRO A 7 8.46 -3.30 3.96
N ARG A 8 8.29 -2.94 5.22
CA ARG A 8 8.30 -3.90 6.33
C ARG A 8 7.37 -3.47 7.45
N VAL A 9 6.86 -4.47 8.16
CA VAL A 9 6.19 -4.27 9.44
C VAL A 9 7.24 -3.77 10.45
N PRO A 10 6.92 -2.78 11.30
CA PRO A 10 7.89 -2.24 12.25
C PRO A 10 8.47 -3.31 13.18
N PRO A 11 9.79 -3.29 13.47
CA PRO A 11 10.38 -4.23 14.40
C PRO A 11 9.90 -3.99 15.84
N ALA A 12 9.60 -2.74 16.19
CA ALA A 12 9.12 -2.34 17.51
C ALA A 12 7.90 -3.14 17.98
N ALA A 13 7.82 -3.38 19.29
CA ALA A 13 6.66 -3.99 19.94
C ALA A 13 5.54 -2.95 20.07
N LEU A 14 4.69 -2.87 19.04
CA LEU A 14 3.55 -1.94 19.00
C LEU A 14 2.25 -2.70 19.31
N PRO A 15 1.40 -2.23 20.22
CA PRO A 15 0.04 -2.74 20.37
C PRO A 15 -0.72 -2.66 19.04
N GLY A 16 -1.46 -3.70 18.69
CA GLY A 16 -2.18 -3.76 17.40
C GLY A 16 -1.26 -3.71 16.17
N LYS A 17 0.01 -4.11 16.29
CA LYS A 17 0.93 -4.21 15.15
C LYS A 17 0.42 -5.15 14.06
N LEU A 18 -0.12 -6.29 14.49
CA LEU A 18 -0.80 -7.28 13.68
C LEU A 18 -2.09 -7.63 14.42
N THR A 19 -3.21 -7.54 13.73
CA THR A 19 -4.53 -8.00 14.20
C THR A 19 -5.11 -8.97 13.18
N ALA A 20 -6.33 -9.47 13.39
CA ALA A 20 -6.99 -10.38 12.45
C ALA A 20 -7.20 -9.78 11.05
N THR A 21 -7.28 -8.45 10.95
CA THR A 21 -7.66 -7.75 9.73
C THR A 21 -6.75 -6.57 9.38
N THR A 22 -5.78 -6.22 10.22
CA THR A 22 -4.94 -5.04 10.03
C THR A 22 -3.47 -5.29 10.36
N PHE A 23 -2.59 -4.46 9.80
CA PHE A 23 -1.20 -4.40 10.24
C PHE A 23 -0.63 -2.98 10.21
N ALA A 24 0.43 -2.76 10.99
CA ALA A 24 1.25 -1.56 10.92
C ALA A 24 2.37 -1.76 9.89
N LEU A 25 2.62 -0.76 9.06
CA LEU A 25 3.69 -0.73 8.07
C LEU A 25 4.59 0.47 8.35
N GLU A 26 5.91 0.32 8.21
CA GLU A 26 6.80 1.48 8.28
C GLU A 26 6.45 2.51 7.20
N ARG A 27 6.48 3.79 7.57
CA ARG A 27 6.37 4.89 6.62
C ARG A 27 7.60 4.89 5.69
N PRO A 28 7.44 5.06 4.37
CA PRO A 28 8.55 5.11 3.41
C PRO A 28 9.22 6.50 3.38
N CYS A 29 9.90 6.88 4.47
CA CYS A 29 10.56 8.19 4.61
C CYS A 29 11.70 8.38 3.60
N CYS A 30 11.70 9.49 2.85
CA CYS A 30 12.73 9.88 1.87
C CYS A 30 12.89 8.93 0.67
N VAL A 31 12.00 7.94 0.49
CA VAL A 31 12.19 6.88 -0.52
C VAL A 31 12.01 7.42 -1.94
N PHE A 32 11.22 8.47 -2.12
CA PHE A 32 10.75 8.92 -3.44
C PHE A 32 11.30 10.27 -3.92
N ASP A 33 12.11 10.97 -3.12
CA ASP A 33 12.50 12.38 -3.33
C ASP A 33 13.17 12.66 -4.69
N ARG A 34 13.77 11.66 -5.34
CA ARG A 34 14.41 11.75 -6.67
C ARG A 34 13.65 11.03 -7.78
N HIS A 35 12.51 10.45 -7.45
CA HIS A 35 11.73 9.57 -8.33
C HIS A 35 10.29 10.04 -8.55
N ALA A 36 9.87 11.04 -7.77
CA ALA A 36 8.52 11.59 -7.77
C ALA A 36 8.58 13.13 -7.68
N ASN A 37 7.63 13.79 -8.33
CA ASN A 37 7.29 15.17 -8.03
C ASN A 37 6.51 15.19 -6.71
N ALA A 38 6.54 16.32 -6.00
CA ALA A 38 5.84 16.50 -4.72
C ALA A 38 4.34 16.12 -4.76
N SER A 39 3.68 16.37 -5.90
CA SER A 39 2.26 16.09 -6.13
C SER A 39 1.96 14.72 -6.75
N ASP A 40 2.97 13.93 -7.12
CA ASP A 40 2.73 12.57 -7.61
C ASP A 40 2.11 11.72 -6.49
N ALA A 41 1.21 10.83 -6.85
CA ALA A 41 0.52 9.95 -5.91
C ALA A 41 1.39 8.73 -5.61
N VAL A 42 1.60 8.45 -4.33
CA VAL A 42 2.17 7.21 -3.83
C VAL A 42 1.05 6.34 -3.33
N TRP A 43 0.97 5.13 -3.87
CA TRP A 43 -0.01 4.12 -3.51
C TRP A 43 0.65 2.98 -2.77
N LEU A 44 -0.06 2.40 -1.81
CA LEU A 44 0.28 1.09 -1.27
C LEU A 44 -0.45 0.01 -2.05
N VAL A 45 0.30 -0.88 -2.69
CA VAL A 45 -0.23 -2.12 -3.28
C VAL A 45 -0.27 -3.18 -2.20
N VAL A 46 -1.41 -3.84 -2.03
CA VAL A 46 -1.57 -4.99 -1.14
C VAL A 46 -2.03 -6.18 -1.97
N ALA A 47 -1.30 -7.28 -1.90
CA ALA A 47 -1.60 -8.50 -2.65
C ALA A 47 -1.46 -9.74 -1.78
N PHE A 48 -2.20 -10.80 -2.09
CA PHE A 48 -1.86 -12.12 -1.56
C PHE A 48 -0.46 -12.52 -2.02
N ALA A 49 0.32 -13.15 -1.15
CA ALA A 49 1.71 -13.48 -1.45
C ALA A 49 1.84 -14.33 -2.72
N ASN A 50 0.93 -15.28 -2.92
CA ASN A 50 0.90 -16.16 -4.10
C ASN A 50 0.49 -15.46 -5.41
N ALA A 51 -0.09 -14.26 -5.35
CA ALA A 51 -0.49 -13.47 -6.52
C ALA A 51 0.46 -12.29 -6.81
N SER A 52 1.34 -11.94 -5.87
CA SER A 52 2.23 -10.77 -5.96
C SER A 52 3.13 -10.75 -7.21
N ALA A 53 3.60 -11.93 -7.65
CA ALA A 53 4.46 -12.04 -8.84
C ALA A 53 3.72 -11.79 -10.17
N ALA A 54 2.40 -12.04 -10.20
CA ALA A 54 1.56 -11.82 -11.39
C ALA A 54 0.98 -10.41 -11.46
N PHE A 55 1.09 -9.63 -10.37
CA PHE A 55 0.56 -8.26 -10.32
C PHE A 55 1.21 -7.36 -11.36
N ARG A 56 0.37 -6.63 -12.10
CA ARG A 56 0.79 -5.61 -13.07
C ARG A 56 0.37 -4.23 -12.57
N ASN A 57 1.30 -3.28 -12.63
CA ASN A 57 1.00 -1.91 -12.21
C ASN A 57 -0.09 -1.33 -13.13
N PRO A 58 -1.15 -0.73 -12.56
CA PRO A 58 -2.21 -0.13 -13.37
C PRO A 58 -1.66 1.05 -14.17
N PRO A 59 -2.13 1.27 -15.42
CA PRO A 59 -1.62 2.35 -16.26
C PRO A 59 -2.07 3.74 -15.79
N SER A 60 -3.15 3.82 -15.00
CA SER A 60 -3.67 5.09 -14.48
C SER A 60 -4.45 4.87 -13.17
N ARG A 61 -4.79 5.98 -12.48
CA ARG A 61 -5.61 5.99 -11.26
C ARG A 61 -6.98 5.32 -11.49
N ALA A 62 -7.59 5.50 -12.65
CA ALA A 62 -8.89 4.91 -12.99
C ALA A 62 -8.85 3.37 -13.08
N ASN A 63 -7.66 2.78 -13.21
CA ASN A 63 -7.47 1.33 -13.31
C ASN A 63 -6.98 0.71 -12.00
N VAL A 64 -6.89 1.50 -10.93
CA VAL A 64 -6.50 1.00 -9.60
C VAL A 64 -7.47 -0.10 -9.15
N PRO A 65 -6.96 -1.28 -8.77
CA PRO A 65 -7.81 -2.34 -8.24
C PRO A 65 -8.36 -1.93 -6.86
N LEU A 66 -9.68 -1.89 -6.77
CA LEU A 66 -10.42 -1.52 -5.56
C LEU A 66 -10.45 -2.65 -4.54
N TYR A 67 -10.68 -2.30 -3.27
CA TYR A 67 -10.72 -3.25 -2.15
C TYR A 67 -11.79 -4.33 -2.33
N GLU A 68 -12.96 -3.98 -2.87
CA GLU A 68 -14.08 -4.90 -3.15
C GLU A 68 -13.69 -6.02 -4.11
N ARG A 69 -12.67 -5.77 -4.94
CA ARG A 69 -12.15 -6.75 -5.90
C ARG A 69 -11.04 -7.61 -5.32
N LEU A 70 -10.58 -7.38 -4.09
CA LEU A 70 -9.51 -8.16 -3.47
C LEU A 70 -9.73 -9.69 -3.54
N PRO A 71 -10.93 -10.25 -3.31
CA PRO A 71 -11.14 -11.70 -3.40
C PRO A 71 -10.87 -12.27 -4.79
N THR A 72 -11.19 -11.52 -5.85
CA THR A 72 -11.10 -11.97 -7.25
C THR A 72 -9.82 -11.50 -7.94
N ALA A 73 -9.46 -10.23 -7.81
CA ALA A 73 -8.24 -9.63 -8.35
C ALA A 73 -6.98 -9.99 -7.54
N ARG A 74 -7.15 -10.59 -6.35
CA ARG A 74 -6.07 -11.04 -5.44
C ARG A 74 -5.13 -9.93 -4.98
N SER A 75 -5.50 -8.69 -5.25
CA SER A 75 -4.77 -7.48 -4.92
C SER A 75 -5.70 -6.27 -4.96
N TYR A 76 -5.35 -5.24 -4.23
CA TYR A 76 -5.96 -3.91 -4.28
C TYR A 76 -4.89 -2.86 -4.02
N MET A 77 -5.20 -1.59 -4.27
CA MET A 77 -4.34 -0.49 -3.87
C MET A 77 -5.09 0.48 -2.97
N THR A 78 -4.36 1.06 -2.03
CA THR A 78 -4.92 1.91 -0.99
C THR A 78 -3.91 2.97 -0.54
N LEU A 79 -4.30 3.81 0.42
CA LEU A 79 -3.46 4.84 1.03
C LEU A 79 -2.85 5.80 0.00
N GLU A 80 -3.66 6.26 -0.97
CA GLU A 80 -3.25 7.28 -1.93
C GLU A 80 -2.75 8.53 -1.20
N THR A 81 -1.45 8.81 -1.31
CA THR A 81 -0.79 9.87 -0.55
C THR A 81 0.16 10.64 -1.45
N ALA A 82 0.14 11.98 -1.39
CA ALA A 82 1.10 12.78 -2.16
C ALA A 82 2.54 12.47 -1.72
N ALA A 83 3.47 12.36 -2.68
CA ALA A 83 4.88 12.02 -2.41
C ALA A 83 5.53 12.97 -1.39
N ALA A 84 5.14 14.25 -1.37
CA ALA A 84 5.61 15.23 -0.39
C ALA A 84 5.35 14.83 1.08
N ALA A 85 4.29 14.07 1.37
CA ALA A 85 3.99 13.62 2.73
C ALA A 85 4.97 12.53 3.23
N TYR A 86 5.76 11.96 2.32
CA TYR A 86 6.82 11.00 2.62
C TYR A 86 8.23 11.59 2.58
N ALA A 87 8.38 12.89 2.27
CA ALA A 87 9.67 13.58 2.34
C ALA A 87 10.30 13.50 3.74
N CYS A 88 11.63 13.57 3.84
CA CYS A 88 12.34 13.44 5.12
C CYS A 88 11.84 14.39 6.21
N SER A 89 11.55 15.63 5.84
CA SER A 89 11.13 16.70 6.73
C SER A 89 9.63 16.66 7.04
N ALA A 90 8.85 15.80 6.38
CA ALA A 90 7.39 15.81 6.52
C ALA A 90 6.96 15.30 7.91
N PRO A 91 6.16 16.07 8.65
CA PRO A 91 5.56 15.63 9.91
C PRO A 91 4.44 14.63 9.58
N SER A 92 4.70 13.35 9.79
CA SER A 92 3.67 12.32 9.64
C SER A 92 3.95 11.13 10.54
N PRO A 93 2.92 10.33 10.88
CA PRO A 93 3.08 9.18 11.76
C PRO A 93 4.22 8.26 11.28
N ALA A 94 4.94 7.69 12.23
CA ALA A 94 6.04 6.77 11.92
C ALA A 94 5.58 5.51 11.16
N PHE A 95 4.28 5.21 11.22
CA PHE A 95 3.70 3.99 10.69
C PHE A 95 2.37 4.26 9.96
N LEU A 96 2.12 3.47 8.92
CA LEU A 96 0.85 3.41 8.21
C LEU A 96 0.02 2.26 8.76
N ARG A 97 -1.29 2.46 8.92
CA ARG A 97 -2.24 1.39 9.26
C ARG A 97 -2.83 0.84 7.98
N VAL A 98 -2.59 -0.43 7.67
CA VAL A 98 -3.21 -1.12 6.53
C VAL A 98 -4.44 -1.88 7.02
N GLY A 99 -5.55 -1.72 6.32
CA GLY A 99 -6.85 -2.33 6.63
C GLY A 99 -7.67 -1.61 7.71
N GLY A 100 -7.35 -0.36 8.01
CA GLY A 100 -7.95 0.38 9.15
C GLY A 100 -9.33 0.98 8.90
N ASP A 101 -9.86 0.92 7.69
CA ASP A 101 -11.14 1.56 7.34
C ASP A 101 -12.29 0.53 7.37
N ALA A 102 -13.04 0.50 8.47
CA ALA A 102 -14.15 -0.42 8.65
C ALA A 102 -15.39 -0.10 7.78
N ALA A 103 -15.46 1.08 7.16
CA ALA A 103 -16.57 1.46 6.28
C ALA A 103 -16.40 0.91 4.85
N CYS A 104 -15.20 0.46 4.49
CA CYS A 104 -14.89 -0.20 3.23
C CYS A 104 -15.75 -1.43 2.96
N GLY A 105 -16.19 -1.60 1.72
CA GLY A 105 -17.10 -2.68 1.32
C GLY A 105 -18.58 -2.37 1.53
N GLY A 106 -18.92 -1.20 2.08
CA GLY A 106 -20.27 -0.66 2.09
C GLY A 106 -20.64 0.07 0.79
N GLN A 107 -21.89 -0.08 0.34
CA GLN A 107 -22.55 0.70 -0.72
C GLN A 107 -21.74 1.04 -1.98
N GLY A 108 -21.10 0.04 -2.60
CA GLY A 108 -20.61 0.15 -3.99
C GLY A 108 -19.69 1.34 -4.27
N SER A 109 -18.96 1.81 -3.27
CA SER A 109 -18.00 2.90 -3.41
C SER A 109 -17.04 2.59 -4.55
N ARG A 110 -16.88 3.56 -5.46
CA ARG A 110 -15.94 3.45 -6.58
C ARG A 110 -14.57 4.02 -6.24
N ASP A 111 -14.41 4.52 -5.01
CA ASP A 111 -13.18 5.14 -4.55
C ASP A 111 -12.27 4.11 -3.86
N PRO A 112 -10.95 4.18 -4.11
CA PRO A 112 -9.98 3.33 -3.40
C PRO A 112 -10.06 3.55 -1.89
N CYS A 113 -10.08 2.46 -1.13
CA CYS A 113 -10.32 2.50 0.30
C CYS A 113 -9.35 1.56 1.05
N ASN A 114 -9.18 1.74 2.36
CA ASN A 114 -8.21 0.99 3.19
C ASN A 114 -8.87 -0.12 4.00
N GLY A 115 -9.59 -1.01 3.30
CA GLY A 115 -10.51 -1.95 3.93
C GLY A 115 -9.86 -3.11 4.68
N PRO A 116 -10.56 -3.70 5.67
CA PRO A 116 -10.00 -4.71 6.55
C PRO A 116 -9.59 -5.96 5.78
N LEU A 117 -8.43 -6.53 6.07
CA LEU A 117 -7.95 -7.71 5.35
C LEU A 117 -8.82 -8.93 5.69
N PRO A 118 -9.29 -9.70 4.69
CA PRO A 118 -10.35 -10.68 4.88
C PRO A 118 -9.88 -12.01 5.47
N SER A 119 -8.58 -12.22 5.64
CA SER A 119 -8.01 -13.50 6.09
C SER A 119 -6.64 -13.28 6.73
N PRO A 120 -6.06 -14.30 7.38
CA PRO A 120 -4.71 -14.19 7.94
C PRO A 120 -3.57 -13.94 6.94
N GLY A 121 -3.83 -14.08 5.63
CA GLY A 121 -2.82 -13.94 4.57
C GLY A 121 -2.19 -15.28 4.17
N PRO A 122 -0.89 -15.31 3.77
CA PRO A 122 0.07 -14.21 3.81
C PRO A 122 -0.16 -13.14 2.73
N TYR A 123 0.13 -11.89 3.10
CA TYR A 123 0.11 -10.74 2.19
C TYR A 123 1.52 -10.27 1.87
N ARG A 124 1.70 -9.58 0.74
CA ARG A 124 2.90 -8.80 0.44
C ARG A 124 2.47 -7.40 0.01
N VAL A 125 3.32 -6.42 0.28
CA VAL A 125 3.07 -5.04 -0.13
C VAL A 125 4.25 -4.42 -0.86
N LYS A 126 3.96 -3.44 -1.70
CA LYS A 126 4.95 -2.53 -2.31
C LYS A 126 4.35 -1.14 -2.45
N PHE A 127 5.19 -0.12 -2.54
CA PHE A 127 4.74 1.22 -2.93
C PHE A 127 4.86 1.41 -4.43
N LEU A 128 3.89 2.12 -5.01
CA LEU A 128 3.87 2.50 -6.42
C LEU A 128 3.67 4.02 -6.52
N VAL A 129 4.62 4.70 -7.14
CA VAL A 129 4.51 6.12 -7.51
C VAL A 129 3.82 6.22 -8.86
N MET A 130 2.75 7.00 -8.91
CA MET A 130 1.97 7.27 -10.10
C MET A 130 1.90 8.79 -10.34
N GLY A 131 2.33 9.22 -11.52
CA GLY A 131 2.12 10.59 -11.98
C GLY A 131 0.91 10.68 -12.91
N CYS A 132 0.71 11.84 -13.53
CA CYS A 132 -0.38 12.06 -14.49
C CYS A 132 -0.34 11.13 -15.72
N HIS A 133 0.85 10.64 -16.10
CA HIS A 133 1.05 9.72 -17.23
C HIS A 133 1.19 8.24 -16.79
N GLY A 134 0.82 7.91 -15.55
CA GLY A 134 0.88 6.54 -15.03
C GLY A 134 2.08 6.24 -14.14
N PRO A 135 2.46 4.95 -13.98
CA PRO A 135 3.53 4.52 -13.08
C PRO A 135 4.90 5.14 -13.40
N LYS A 136 5.56 5.71 -12.39
CA LYS A 136 6.92 6.28 -12.52
C LYS A 136 7.97 5.42 -11.83
N ALA A 137 7.70 4.99 -10.61
CA ALA A 137 8.61 4.20 -9.80
C ALA A 137 7.86 3.26 -8.86
N GLU A 138 8.50 2.17 -8.44
CA GLU A 138 7.94 1.22 -7.49
C GLU A 138 9.03 0.67 -6.57
N THR A 139 8.65 0.22 -5.38
CA THR A 139 9.58 -0.46 -4.47
C THR A 139 9.61 -1.95 -4.72
N ARG A 140 10.55 -2.66 -4.09
CA ARG A 140 10.46 -4.12 -3.99
C ARG A 140 9.23 -4.52 -3.17
N TRP A 141 8.80 -5.76 -3.37
CA TRP A 141 7.80 -6.39 -2.49
C TRP A 141 8.40 -6.66 -1.11
N SER A 142 7.59 -6.49 -0.07
CA SER A 142 7.91 -6.88 1.30
C SER A 142 8.15 -8.39 1.43
N ASP A 143 8.68 -8.82 2.57
CA ASP A 143 8.50 -10.20 3.02
C ASP A 143 7.02 -10.52 3.25
N PRO A 144 6.62 -11.79 3.24
CA PRO A 144 5.26 -12.21 3.57
C PRO A 144 4.84 -11.74 4.97
N ILE A 145 3.66 -11.12 5.05
CA ILE A 145 3.06 -10.62 6.28
C ILE A 145 1.89 -11.54 6.64
N LEU A 146 1.99 -12.18 7.80
CA LEU A 146 0.93 -12.98 8.40
C LEU A 146 0.24 -12.18 9.51
N LEU A 147 -1.08 -12.16 9.44
CA LEU A 147 -1.94 -11.53 10.45
C LEU A 147 -2.20 -12.51 11.61
N ARG A 148 -2.87 -12.03 12.67
CA ARG A 148 -3.11 -12.79 13.91
C ARG A 148 -4.56 -13.14 14.14
#